data_AF-A0A843LRF2-F1
#
_entry.id   AF-A0A843LRF2-F1
#
_cell.length_a   1.000
_cell.length_b   1.000
_cell.length_c   1.000
_cell.angle_alpha   90.00
_cell.angle_beta   90.00
_cell.angle_gamma   90.00
#
_symmetry.space_group_name_H-M   'P 1'
#
loop_
_entity.id
_entity.type
_entity.pdbx_description
1 polymer ?
#
loop_
_entity_poly.entity_id
_entity_poly.type
_entity_poly.pdbx_seq_one_letter_code
_entity_poly.pdbx_strand_id
1 'polypeptide(L)' 'MSSRQYTEKAFEAAIEDYLLAHGYQKGDPETFDRSLALDPGEVIAFIKETQPKDWNYLQSQLGTMAHGSSMTSPRP' A
#
# COMPACT_ATOMS: atom_id res chain seq x y z
N MET A 1 -2.95 5.10 -45.18
CA MET A 1 -2.43 6.13 -44.26
C MET A 1 -2.76 5.70 -42.84
N SER A 2 -1.83 5.08 -42.12
CA SER A 2 -2.07 4.73 -40.71
C SER A 2 -2.28 6.01 -39.91
N SER A 3 -3.46 6.16 -39.32
CA SER A 3 -3.70 7.20 -38.33
C SER A 3 -2.75 6.96 -37.16
N ARG A 4 -1.82 7.89 -36.93
CA ARG A 4 -1.01 7.88 -35.72
C ARG A 4 -1.98 8.15 -34.57
N GLN A 5 -2.30 7.09 -33.82
CA GLN A 5 -3.28 7.12 -32.73
C GLN A 5 -2.69 7.94 -31.58
N TYR A 6 -2.89 9.25 -31.60
CA TYR A 6 -2.63 10.14 -30.46
C TYR A 6 -3.85 10.12 -29.53
N THR A 7 -4.18 8.95 -28.99
CA THR A 7 -5.25 8.81 -28.00
C THR A 7 -4.67 8.92 -26.60
N GLU A 8 -5.45 9.39 -25.62
CA GLU A 8 -5.05 9.38 -24.21
C GLU A 8 -4.54 8.00 -23.78
N LYS A 9 -5.23 6.94 -24.20
CA LYS A 9 -4.79 5.55 -23.95
C LYS A 9 -3.40 5.24 -24.53
N ALA A 10 -3.09 5.71 -25.74
CA ALA A 10 -1.77 5.50 -26.34
C ALA A 10 -0.68 6.31 -25.61
N PHE A 11 -1.03 7.48 -25.09
CA PHE A 11 -0.13 8.31 -24.29
C PHE A 11 0.14 7.71 -22.91
N GLU A 12 -0.91 7.28 -22.19
CA GLU A 12 -0.82 6.56 -20.92
C GLU A 12 0.03 5.29 -21.05
N ALA A 13 -0.21 4.48 -22.09
CA ALA A 13 0.56 3.26 -22.34
C ALA A 13 2.05 3.55 -22.57
N ALA A 14 2.39 4.61 -23.32
CA ALA A 14 3.78 4.98 -23.56
C ALA A 14 4.50 5.44 -22.27
N ILE A 15 3.81 6.15 -21.39
CA ILE A 15 4.35 6.55 -20.08
C ILE A 15 4.53 5.32 -19.20
N GLU A 16 3.52 4.46 -19.10
CA GLU A 16 3.56 3.25 -18.29
C GLU A 16 4.71 2.33 -18.73
N ASP A 17 4.80 2.04 -20.03
CA ASP A 17 5.88 1.21 -20.59
C ASP A 17 7.27 1.76 -20.25
N TYR A 18 7.46 3.08 -20.35
CA TYR A 18 8.71 3.71 -19.99
C TYR A 18 9.00 3.56 -18.49
N LEU A 19 8.06 3.86 -17.61
CA LEU A 19 8.26 3.76 -16.15
C LEU A 19 8.59 2.33 -15.72
N LEU A 20 7.88 1.33 -16.26
CA LEU A 20 8.12 -0.08 -15.98
C LEU A 20 9.52 -0.52 -16.41
N ALA A 21 10.03 0.01 -17.52
CA ALA A 21 11.40 -0.25 -17.96
C ALA A 21 12.47 0.43 -17.07
N HIS A 22 12.09 1.40 -16.23
CA HIS A 22 13.01 2.22 -15.42
C HIS A 22 12.83 2.02 -13.91
N GLY A 23 12.39 0.84 -13.49
CA GLY A 23 12.38 0.43 -12.08
C GLY A 23 11.10 0.76 -11.32
N TYR A 24 10.08 1.28 -12.00
CA TYR A 24 8.74 1.33 -11.43
C TYR A 24 8.05 -0.03 -11.58
N GLN A 25 7.12 -0.31 -10.67
CA GLN A 25 6.31 -1.52 -10.69
C GLN A 25 4.87 -1.19 -11.11
N LYS A 26 4.21 -2.13 -11.76
CA LYS A 26 2.81 -1.97 -12.17
C LYS A 26 1.92 -2.14 -10.94
N GLY A 27 1.15 -1.10 -10.61
CA GLY A 27 0.15 -1.16 -9.55
C GLY A 27 -1.16 -1.82 -10.00
N ASP A 28 -2.00 -2.16 -9.02
CA ASP A 28 -3.38 -2.63 -9.25
C ASP A 28 -4.36 -1.45 -9.02
N PRO A 29 -5.11 -1.00 -10.05
CA PRO A 29 -6.10 0.06 -9.87
C PRO A 29 -7.22 -0.28 -8.88
N GLU A 30 -7.51 -1.56 -8.65
CA GLU A 30 -8.59 -2.01 -7.77
C GLU A 30 -8.24 -1.87 -6.28
N THR A 31 -6.96 -1.78 -5.93
CA THR A 31 -6.48 -1.57 -4.55
C THR A 31 -6.37 -0.10 -4.16
N PHE A 32 -6.56 0.82 -5.12
CA PHE A 32 -6.48 2.26 -4.88
C PHE A 32 -7.71 2.80 -4.14
N ASP A 33 -7.50 3.31 -2.93
CA ASP A 33 -8.53 3.97 -2.14
C ASP A 33 -8.65 5.44 -2.56
N ARG A 34 -9.76 5.77 -3.24
CA ARG A 34 -10.05 7.13 -3.73
C ARG A 34 -10.31 8.14 -2.61
N SER A 35 -10.79 7.70 -1.44
CA SER A 35 -11.01 8.57 -0.29
C SER A 35 -9.68 9.00 0.32
N LEU A 36 -8.72 8.08 0.37
CA LEU A 36 -7.38 8.34 0.91
C LEU A 36 -6.41 8.90 -0.15
N ALA A 37 -6.76 8.76 -1.43
CA ALA A 37 -5.89 9.03 -2.58
C ALA A 37 -4.56 8.24 -2.51
N LEU A 38 -4.62 7.02 -2.01
CA LEU A 38 -3.47 6.15 -1.78
C LEU A 38 -3.83 4.69 -2.10
N ASP A 39 -2.82 3.87 -2.39
CA ASP A 39 -2.90 2.43 -2.21
C ASP A 39 -2.43 2.10 -0.78
N PRO A 40 -3.35 1.76 0.15
CA PRO A 40 -2.97 1.50 1.53
C PRO A 40 -2.07 0.28 1.69
N GLY A 41 -2.19 -0.71 0.80
CA GLY A 41 -1.37 -1.91 0.82
C GLY A 41 0.09 -1.58 0.55
N GLU A 42 0.35 -0.85 -0.54
CA GLU A 42 1.69 -0.39 -0.93
C GLU A 42 2.29 0.55 0.12
N VAL A 43 1.50 1.48 0.67
CA VAL A 43 1.98 2.38 1.73
C VAL A 43 2.40 1.61 2.98
N ILE A 44 1.62 0.62 3.41
CA ILE A 44 1.97 -0.22 4.57
C ILE A 44 3.19 -1.10 4.28
N ALA A 45 3.31 -1.65 3.07
CA ALA A 45 4.48 -2.42 2.65
C ALA A 45 5.74 -1.55 2.70
N PHE A 46 5.68 -0.34 2.14
CA PHE A 46 6.76 0.63 2.17
C PHE A 46 7.18 1.01 3.60
N ILE A 47 6.22 1.26 4.50
CA ILE A 47 6.51 1.58 5.90
C ILE A 47 7.20 0.39 6.60
N LYS A 48 6.74 -0.84 6.37
CA LYS A 48 7.37 -2.04 6.95
C LYS A 48 8.82 -2.20 6.48
N GLU A 49 9.07 -1.97 5.20
CA GLU A 49 10.40 -2.11 4.60
C GLU A 49 11.35 -1.02 5.10
N THR A 50 10.90 0.24 5.11
CA THR A 50 11.75 1.40 5.43
C THR A 50 11.89 1.67 6.92
N GLN A 51 10.89 1.29 7.74
CA GLN A 51 10.80 1.62 9.17
C GLN A 51 10.48 0.39 10.04
N PRO A 52 11.29 -0.70 9.98
CA PRO A 52 10.97 -1.96 10.66
C PRO A 52 10.98 -1.85 12.20
N LYS A 53 11.80 -0.96 12.77
CA LYS A 53 11.86 -0.75 14.23
C LYS A 53 10.55 -0.19 14.77
N ASP A 54 10.06 0.87 14.13
CA ASP A 54 8.82 1.54 14.53
C ASP A 54 7.61 0.64 14.24
N TRP A 55 7.63 -0.08 13.10
CA TRP A 55 6.61 -1.07 12.79
C TRP A 55 6.50 -2.16 13.88
N ASN A 56 7.64 -2.73 14.30
CA ASN A 56 7.66 -3.75 15.34
C ASN A 56 7.20 -3.20 16.70
N TYR A 57 7.56 -1.97 17.03
CA TYR A 57 7.06 -1.29 18.23
C TYR A 57 5.53 -1.17 18.20
N LEU A 58 4.94 -0.69 17.09
CA LEU A 58 3.48 -0.60 16.93
C LEU A 58 2.80 -1.96 17.05
N GLN A 59 3.35 -3.00 16.41
CA GLN A 59 2.83 -4.35 16.53
C GLN A 59 2.85 -4.86 17.97
N SER A 60 3.91 -4.57 18.74
CA SER A 60 4.00 -4.99 20.13
C SER A 60 2.88 -4.39 21.00
N GLN A 61 2.53 -3.12 20.79
CA GLN A 61 1.47 -2.42 21.55
C GLN A 61 0.08 -2.98 21.23
N LEU A 62 -0.19 -3.25 19.95
CA LEU A 62 -1.46 -3.84 19.51
C LEU A 62 -1.60 -5.31 19.96
N GLY A 63 -0.48 -6.06 19.99
CA GLY A 63 -0.44 -7.44 20.51
C GLY A 63 -0.76 -7.52 22.00
N THR A 64 -0.29 -6.58 22.83
CA THR A 64 -0.67 -6.50 24.24
C THR A 64 -2.13 -6.10 24.45
N MET A 65 -2.71 -5.26 23.59
CA MET A 65 -4.14 -4.90 23.69
C MET A 65 -5.07 -6.10 23.40
N ALA A 66 -4.67 -7.05 22.56
CA ALA A 66 -5.42 -8.29 22.32
C ALA A 66 -5.38 -9.28 23.52
N HIS A 67 -4.46 -9.09 24.47
CA HIS A 67 -4.35 -9.92 25.69
C HIS A 67 -4.84 -9.21 26.96
N GLY A 68 -5.08 -7.90 26.90
CA GLY A 68 -5.57 -7.09 28.04
C GLY A 68 -7.08 -7.19 28.32
N SER A 69 -7.89 -7.76 27.42
CA SER A 69 -9.36 -7.88 27.62
C SER A 69 -9.80 -9.20 28.27
N SER A 70 -8.88 -10.08 28.68
CA SER A 70 -9.20 -11.33 29.37
C SER A 70 -8.47 -11.47 30.70
N MET A 71 -8.61 -10.47 31.57
CA MET A 71 -8.38 -10.65 33.01
C MET A 71 -9.56 -10.06 33.77
N THR A 72 -10.70 -10.78 33.73
CA THR A 72 -11.75 -10.60 34.72
C THR A 72 -11.21 -11.12 36.05
N SER A 73 -10.86 -10.20 36.94
CA SER A 73 -10.41 -10.47 38.30
C SER A 73 -11.47 -11.28 39.07
N PRO A 74 -11.13 -12.42 39.72
CA PRO A 74 -12.02 -13.02 40.70
C PRO A 74 -11.84 -12.29 42.04
N ARG A 75 -12.88 -11.59 42.47
CA ARG A 75 -12.99 -10.94 43.78
C ARG A 75 -13.12 -11.99 44.88
N PRO A 76 -12.33 -11.95 45.97
CA PRO A 76 -12.83 -12.28 47.31
C PRO A 76 -13.56 -11.07 47.92
#